data_AF-A0A2H9P1Q8-F1
#
_entry.id   AF-A0A2H9P1Q8-F1
#
_cell.length_a   1.000
_cell.length_b   1.000
_cell.length_c   1.000
_cell.angle_alpha   90.00
_cell.angle_beta   90.00
_cell.angle_gamma   90.00
#
_symmetry.space_group_name_H-M   'P 1'
#
loop_
_entity.id
_entity.type
_entity.pdbx_description
1 polymer ?
#
loop_
_entity_poly.entity_id
_entity_poly.type
_entity_poly.pdbx_seq_one_letter_code
_entity_poly.pdbx_strand_id
1 'polypeptide(L)' 'MATATDVEGKKSLLEQFKETRNRTLELVKTLEKDDFIVQTAFFTSPVKWHV' A
#
# COMPACT_ATOMS: atom_id res chain seq x y z
N MET A 1 -19.35 -18.50 1.16
CA MET A 1 -18.15 -19.28 1.53
C MET A 1 -17.26 -18.39 2.38
N ALA A 2 -16.88 -18.90 3.56
CA ALA A 2 -15.94 -18.35 4.54
C ALA A 2 -16.13 -16.88 4.98
N THR A 3 -16.98 -16.69 5.99
CA THR A 3 -16.90 -15.55 6.91
C THR A 3 -15.59 -15.65 7.70
N ALA A 4 -14.63 -14.78 7.42
CA ALA A 4 -13.36 -14.71 8.14
C ALA A 4 -13.55 -14.07 9.53
N THR A 5 -14.09 -14.83 10.47
CA THR A 5 -13.92 -14.58 11.90
C THR A 5 -12.53 -15.07 12.30
N ASP A 6 -11.57 -14.16 12.31
CA ASP A 6 -10.30 -14.34 13.02
C ASP A 6 -10.20 -13.21 14.05
N VAL A 7 -10.80 -13.41 15.22
CA VAL A 7 -10.80 -12.45 16.33
C VAL A 7 -9.70 -12.91 17.28
N GLU A 8 -8.45 -12.75 16.86
CA GLU A 8 -7.28 -12.86 17.73
C GLU A 8 -6.60 -11.49 17.76
N GLY A 9 -6.81 -10.73 18.84
CA GLY A 9 -6.07 -9.51 19.14
C GLY A 9 -6.06 -8.42 18.06
N LYS A 10 -7.13 -8.29 17.26
CA LYS A 10 -7.19 -7.34 16.15
C LYS A 10 -7.02 -5.90 16.64
N LYS A 11 -5.86 -5.30 16.32
CA LYS A 11 -5.67 -3.84 16.28
C LYS A 11 -6.90 -3.20 15.67
N SER A 12 -7.30 -2.01 16.15
CA SER A 12 -8.45 -1.31 15.60
C SER A 12 -8.33 -1.18 14.08
N LEU A 13 -9.46 -1.15 13.35
CA LEU A 13 -9.44 -0.98 11.89
C LEU A 13 -8.57 0.22 11.47
N LEU A 14 -8.59 1.27 12.29
CA LEU A 14 -7.79 2.47 12.12
C LEU A 14 -6.27 2.21 12.27
N GLU A 15 -5.87 1.37 13.21
CA GLU A 15 -4.46 0.96 13.35
C GLU A 15 -4.01 0.07 12.20
N GLN A 16 -4.84 -0.87 11.74
CA GLN A 16 -4.54 -1.69 10.56
C GLN A 16 -4.41 -0.84 9.30
N PHE A 17 -5.28 0.16 9.14
CA PHE A 17 -5.20 1.14 8.06
C PHE A 17 -3.89 1.93 8.14
N LYS A 18 -3.55 2.46 9.32
CA LYS A 18 -2.30 3.23 9.52
C LYS A 18 -1.07 2.39 9.25
N GLU A 19 -1.03 1.15 9.74
CA GLU A 19 0.08 0.22 9.52
C GLU A 19 0.25 -0.08 8.02
N THR A 20 -0.84 -0.41 7.34
CA THR A 20 -0.81 -0.66 5.89
C THR A 20 -0.37 0.57 5.12
N ARG A 21 -0.91 1.75 5.46
CA ARG A 21 -0.56 3.01 4.79
C ARG A 21 0.89 3.39 5.02
N ASN A 22 1.39 3.26 6.24
CA ASN A 22 2.78 3.54 6.56
C ASN A 22 3.70 2.61 5.76
N ARG A 23 3.38 1.31 5.68
CA ARG A 23 4.14 0.35 4.88
C ARG A 23 4.17 0.72 3.40
N THR A 24 3.05 1.14 2.82
CA THR A 24 3.01 1.65 1.44
C THR A 24 3.91 2.88 1.26
N LEU A 25 3.90 3.81 2.22
CA LEU A 25 4.74 5.01 2.17
C LEU A 25 6.24 4.70 2.34
N GLU A 26 6.58 3.70 3.15
CA GLU A 26 7.97 3.24 3.31
C GLU A 26 8.52 2.65 2.01
N LEU A 27 7.71 1.89 1.26
CA LEU A 27 8.13 1.30 -0.01
C LEU A 27 8.47 2.36 -1.08
N VAL A 28 7.77 3.49 -1.06
CA VAL A 28 7.98 4.58 -2.04
C VAL A 28 8.91 5.67 -1.53
N LYS A 29 9.41 5.57 -0.30
CA LYS A 29 10.23 6.61 0.37
C LYS A 29 11.55 6.87 -0.34
N THR A 30 12.10 5.87 -1.02
CA THR A 30 13.41 5.95 -1.70
C THR A 30 13.29 6.40 -3.15
N LEU A 31 12.07 6.58 -3.67
CA LEU A 31 11.83 6.99 -5.04
C LEU A 31 11.92 8.52 -5.17
N GLU A 32 12.50 8.99 -6.26
CA GLU A 32 12.52 10.42 -6.59
C GLU A 32 11.17 10.83 -7.18
N LYS A 33 10.87 12.14 -7.18
CA LYS A 33 9.58 12.66 -7.65
C LYS A 33 9.26 12.24 -9.09
N ASP A 34 10.26 12.14 -9.94
CA ASP A 34 10.10 11.79 -11.35
C ASP A 34 9.75 10.30 -11.53
N ASP A 35 10.22 9.42 -10.63
CA ASP A 35 9.91 7.99 -10.64
C ASP A 35 8.42 7.71 -10.40
N PHE A 36 7.69 8.63 -9.77
CA PHE A 36 6.26 8.46 -9.51
C PHE A 36 5.39 8.56 -10.76
N ILE A 37 5.92 9.10 -11.86
CA ILE A 37 5.17 9.41 -13.09
C ILE A 37 5.50 8.41 -14.20
N VAL A 38 6.68 7.78 -14.14
CA VAL A 38 7.17 6.91 -15.21
C VAL A 38 6.45 5.56 -15.21
N GLN A 39 6.03 5.14 -16.41
CA GLN A 39 5.58 3.79 -16.70
C GLN A 39 6.69 3.06 -17.47
N THR A 40 7.40 2.16 -16.81
CA THR A 40 8.55 1.45 -17.39
C THR A 40 8.15 0.30 -18.32
N ALA A 41 6.94 -0.24 -18.17
CA ALA A 41 6.41 -1.31 -19.02
C ALA A 41 4.89 -1.17 -19.19
N PHE A 42 4.33 -1.70 -20.29
CA PHE A 42 2.90 -1.60 -20.59
C PHE A 42 1.98 -2.19 -19.50
N PHE A 43 2.48 -3.19 -18.77
CA PHE A 43 1.75 -3.86 -17.69
C PHE A 43 2.01 -3.24 -16.29
N THR A 44 2.89 -2.24 -16.18
CA THR A 44 3.13 -1.52 -14.92
C THR A 44 2.34 -0.23 -14.91
N SER A 45 1.74 0.15 -13.79
CA SER A 45 1.18 1.51 -13.64
C SER A 45 2.16 2.39 -12.87
N PRO A 46 2.18 3.70 -13.13
CA PRO A 46 3.03 4.62 -12.38
C PRO A 46 2.71 4.57 -10.90
N VAL A 47 3.73 4.71 -10.05
CA VAL A 47 3.60 4.57 -8.58
C VAL A 47 2.54 5.53 -8.02
N LYS A 48 2.40 6.74 -8.58
CA LYS A 48 1.37 7.72 -8.20
C LYS A 48 -0.07 7.20 -8.33
N TRP A 49 -0.33 6.24 -9.20
CA TRP A 49 -1.68 5.69 -9.41
C TRP A 49 -2.06 4.66 -8.33
N HIS A 50 -1.07 4.06 -7.66
CA HIS A 50 -1.28 3.06 -6.62
C HIS A 50 -1.26 3.63 -5.20
N VAL A 51 -0.57 4.76 -5.00
CA VAL A 51 -0.42 5.45 -3.71
C VAL A 51 -1.64 6.30 -3.39
#